data_AF-F3G5R4-F1
#
_entry.id   AF-F3G5R4-F1
#
_cell.length_a   1.000
_cell.length_b   1.000
_cell.length_c   1.000
_cell.angle_alpha   90.00
_cell.angle_beta   90.00
_cell.angle_gamma   90.00
#
_symmetry.space_group_name_H-M   'P 1'
#
loop_
_entity.id
_entity.type
_entity.pdbx_description
1 polymer ?
#
loop_
_entity_poly.entity_id
_entity_poly.type
_entity_poly.pdbx_seq_one_letter_code
_entity_poly.pdbx_strand_id
1 'polypeptide(L)'
;MTTHTFKPDMPPPGKVFGPMAWMRQNLFSSWINTLLTLFSLYLIYLVVPPIISWSLLDANWIGTTKADCTKAGACWVFIEQRFGQFMYGYFPNELRWRVDLTAILAIV
;
A
#
# COMPACT_ATOMS: atom_id res chain seq x y z
N MET A 1 -9.55 -47.33 41.69
CA MET A 1 -9.05 -47.31 40.31
C MET A 1 -10.07 -46.58 39.46
N THR A 2 -9.74 -45.41 38.94
CA THR A 2 -10.63 -44.63 38.06
C THR A 2 -10.38 -45.02 36.62
N THR A 3 -11.35 -45.71 36.01
CA THR A 3 -11.28 -46.16 34.62
C THR A 3 -11.39 -44.97 33.67
N HIS A 4 -10.34 -44.71 32.89
CA HIS A 4 -10.34 -43.66 31.88
C HIS A 4 -11.27 -44.08 30.72
N THR A 5 -12.32 -43.29 30.45
CA THR A 5 -13.25 -43.56 29.34
C THR A 5 -12.78 -42.82 28.09
N PHE A 6 -12.45 -43.54 27.03
CA PHE A 6 -12.08 -42.95 25.75
C PHE A 6 -13.32 -42.38 25.05
N LYS A 7 -13.26 -41.11 24.63
CA LYS A 7 -14.28 -40.49 23.80
C LYS A 7 -14.06 -40.86 22.32
N PRO A 8 -15.13 -40.97 21.51
CA PRO A 8 -15.00 -41.19 20.08
C PRO A 8 -14.28 -40.04 19.40
N ASP A 9 -13.43 -40.37 18.42
CA ASP A 9 -12.65 -39.40 17.66
C ASP A 9 -13.57 -38.53 16.78
N MET A 10 -13.43 -37.21 16.87
CA MET A 10 -14.10 -36.26 15.99
C MET A 10 -13.20 -35.92 14.79
N PRO A 11 -13.77 -35.62 13.60
CA PRO A 11 -12.99 -35.14 12.48
C PRO A 11 -12.27 -33.83 12.84
N PRO A 12 -11.07 -33.58 12.28
CA PRO A 12 -10.33 -32.36 12.56
C PRO A 12 -11.20 -31.13 12.23
N PRO A 13 -11.15 -30.08 13.06
CA PRO A 13 -11.87 -28.85 12.75
C PRO A 13 -11.48 -28.39 11.35
N GLY A 14 -12.47 -27.92 10.58
CA GLY A 14 -12.24 -27.38 9.24
C GLY A 14 -11.16 -26.30 9.25
N LYS A 15 -10.58 -26.00 8.08
CA LYS A 15 -9.42 -25.09 7.89
C LYS A 15 -9.52 -23.83 8.77
N VAL A 16 -8.85 -23.84 9.92
CA VAL A 16 -8.78 -22.74 10.90
C VAL A 16 -7.69 -21.72 10.56
N PHE A 17 -6.90 -21.99 9.52
CA PHE A 17 -5.80 -21.17 9.06
C PHE A 17 -5.87 -20.96 7.54
N GLY A 18 -5.28 -19.87 7.07
CA GLY A 18 -5.18 -19.49 5.66
C GLY A 18 -5.91 -18.19 5.31
N PRO A 19 -5.73 -17.69 4.07
CA PRO A 19 -6.22 -16.36 3.67
C PRO A 19 -7.73 -16.18 3.86
N MET A 20 -8.52 -17.21 3.53
CA MET A 20 -9.97 -17.15 3.66
C MET A 20 -10.44 -17.12 5.13
N ALA A 21 -9.81 -17.92 5.99
CA ALA A 21 -10.09 -17.92 7.42
C ALA A 21 -9.70 -16.57 8.04
N TRP A 22 -8.55 -16.01 7.65
CA TRP A 22 -8.09 -14.69 8.06
C TRP A 22 -9.04 -13.58 7.63
N MET A 23 -9.48 -13.55 6.36
CA MET A 23 -10.43 -12.54 5.87
C MET A 23 -11.76 -12.61 6.62
N ARG A 24 -12.28 -13.81 6.88
CA ARG A 24 -13.51 -13.96 7.66
C ARG A 24 -13.36 -13.46 9.10
N GLN A 25 -12.20 -13.69 9.72
CA GLN A 25 -11.93 -13.26 11.09
C GLN A 25 -11.61 -11.77 11.23
N ASN A 26 -11.01 -11.14 10.20
CA ASN A 26 -10.55 -9.75 10.29
C ASN A 26 -11.44 -8.75 9.56
N LEU A 27 -11.93 -9.10 8.36
CA LEU A 27 -12.75 -8.21 7.52
C LEU A 27 -14.25 -8.42 7.73
N PHE A 28 -14.67 -9.69 7.88
CA PHE A 28 -16.10 -10.08 7.91
C PHE A 28 -16.55 -10.69 9.23
N SER A 29 -15.91 -10.32 10.35
CA SER A 29 -16.18 -10.90 11.67
C SER A 29 -17.52 -10.51 12.28
N SER A 30 -18.11 -9.40 11.81
CA SER A 30 -19.43 -8.93 12.24
C SER A 30 -20.16 -8.26 11.07
N TRP A 31 -21.46 -8.01 11.23
CA TRP A 31 -22.26 -7.32 10.20
C TRP A 31 -21.79 -5.87 9.99
N ILE A 32 -21.36 -5.18 11.04
CA ILE A 32 -20.78 -3.83 10.96
C ILE A 32 -19.46 -3.87 10.20
N ASN A 33 -18.56 -4.80 10.53
CA ASN A 33 -17.27 -4.95 9.85
C ASN A 33 -17.46 -5.30 8.37
N THR A 34 -18.46 -6.12 8.06
CA THR A 34 -18.83 -6.44 6.67
C THR A 34 -19.27 -5.20 5.92
N LEU A 35 -20.16 -4.39 6.50
CA LEU A 35 -20.61 -3.14 5.88
C LEU A 35 -19.45 -2.16 5.69
N LEU A 36 -18.61 -1.97 6.70
CA LEU A 36 -17.43 -1.10 6.63
C LEU A 36 -16.43 -1.58 5.58
N THR A 37 -16.22 -2.89 5.47
CA THR A 37 -15.35 -3.49 4.45
C THR A 37 -15.90 -3.22 3.05
N LEU A 38 -17.18 -3.47 2.80
CA LEU A 38 -17.81 -3.21 1.51
C LEU A 38 -17.78 -1.72 1.15
N PHE A 39 -18.07 -0.86 2.11
CA PHE A 39 -17.99 0.60 1.93
C PHE A 39 -16.56 1.05 1.59
N SER A 40 -15.56 0.50 2.29
CA SER A 40 -14.15 0.81 2.02
C SER A 40 -13.73 0.35 0.62
N LEU A 41 -14.14 -0.86 0.20
CA LEU A 41 -13.90 -1.35 -1.16
C LEU A 41 -14.57 -0.47 -2.21
N TYR A 42 -15.78 0.03 -1.93
CA TYR A 42 -16.48 0.96 -2.81
C TYR A 42 -15.75 2.30 -2.93
N LEU A 43 -15.27 2.87 -1.82
CA LEU A 43 -14.44 4.08 -1.86
C LEU A 43 -13.14 3.87 -2.65
N ILE A 44 -12.47 2.74 -2.42
CA ILE A 44 -11.27 2.35 -3.19
C ILE A 44 -11.60 2.30 -4.68
N TYR A 45 -12.73 1.70 -5.06
CA TYR A 45 -13.16 1.63 -6.46
C TYR A 45 -13.44 3.00 -7.06
N LEU A 46 -13.97 3.96 -6.30
CA LEU A 46 -14.21 5.32 -6.79
C LEU A 46 -12.92 6.14 -6.91
N VAL A 47 -11.94 5.91 -6.03
CA VAL A 47 -10.76 6.77 -5.89
C VAL A 47 -9.55 6.24 -6.65
N VAL A 48 -9.29 4.94 -6.61
CA VAL A 48 -8.06 4.36 -7.17
C VAL A 48 -8.01 4.45 -8.71
N PRO A 49 -9.06 4.07 -9.47
CA PRO A 49 -9.02 4.17 -10.93
C PRO A 49 -8.74 5.58 -11.47
N PRO A 50 -9.43 6.66 -11.02
CA PRO A 50 -9.13 8.01 -11.53
C PRO A 50 -7.75 8.52 -11.08
N ILE A 51 -7.27 8.12 -9.90
CA ILE A 51 -5.89 8.43 -9.48
C ILE A 51 -4.88 7.75 -10.41
N ILE A 52 -5.10 6.49 -10.76
CA ILE A 52 -4.21 5.75 -11.67
C ILE A 52 -4.25 6.37 -13.06
N SER A 53 -5.42 6.71 -13.59
CA SER A 53 -5.52 7.34 -14.90
C SER A 53 -4.81 8.68 -14.92
N TRP A 54 -5.06 9.54 -13.93
CA TRP A 54 -4.43 10.84 -13.83
C TRP A 54 -2.91 10.75 -13.62
N SER A 55 -2.44 9.87 -12.73
CA SER A 55 -1.04 9.80 -12.34
C SER A 55 -0.17 9.02 -13.32
N LEU A 56 -0.70 8.02 -14.03
CA LEU A 56 0.11 7.15 -14.90
C LEU A 56 -0.27 7.27 -16.38
N LEU A 57 -1.57 7.17 -16.71
CA LEU A 57 -2.04 7.06 -18.09
C LEU A 57 -2.02 8.42 -18.81
N ASP A 58 -2.62 9.43 -18.18
CA ASP A 58 -2.78 10.78 -18.72
C ASP A 58 -1.61 11.70 -18.37
N ALA A 59 -0.58 11.16 -17.72
CA ALA A 59 0.52 11.95 -17.20
C ALA A 59 1.53 12.41 -18.27
N ASN A 60 2.26 13.47 -17.92
CA ASN A 60 3.34 14.04 -18.71
C ASN A 60 4.68 13.52 -18.17
N TRP A 61 5.28 12.58 -18.90
CA TRP A 61 6.52 11.90 -18.52
C TRP A 61 7.78 12.53 -19.12
N ILE A 62 7.67 13.17 -20.28
CA ILE A 62 8.82 13.68 -21.04
C ILE A 62 8.73 15.20 -21.12
N GLY A 63 9.82 15.87 -20.78
CA GLY A 63 9.95 17.33 -20.82
C GLY A 63 11.16 17.79 -20.02
N THR A 64 11.49 19.06 -20.14
CA THR A 64 12.60 19.69 -19.39
C THR A 64 12.13 20.77 -18.44
N THR A 65 10.95 21.34 -18.70
CA THR A 65 10.38 22.42 -17.91
C THR A 65 8.94 22.13 -17.54
N LYS A 66 8.41 22.86 -16.55
CA LYS A 66 6.99 22.81 -16.18
C LYS A 66 6.06 23.14 -17.36
N ALA A 67 6.51 23.98 -18.30
CA ALA A 67 5.71 24.37 -19.46
C ALA A 67 5.43 23.19 -20.41
N ASP A 68 6.24 22.13 -20.33
CA ASP A 68 6.09 20.94 -21.18
C ASP A 68 4.96 20.02 -20.69
N CYS A 69 4.40 20.25 -19.49
CA CYS A 69 3.26 19.52 -18.97
C CYS A 69 1.96 20.04 -19.57
N THR A 70 1.57 19.47 -20.71
CA THR A 70 0.45 19.92 -21.55
C THR A 70 -0.83 19.11 -21.36
N LYS A 71 -0.72 17.84 -20.93
CA LYS A 71 -1.89 17.01 -20.62
C LYS A 71 -2.50 17.38 -19.27
N ALA A 72 -3.79 17.06 -19.11
CA ALA A 72 -4.54 17.27 -17.86
C ALA A 72 -4.13 16.32 -16.70
N GLY A 73 -3.28 15.32 -16.96
CA GLY A 73 -2.76 14.39 -15.95
C GLY A 73 -1.64 14.96 -15.08
N ALA A 74 -1.01 14.09 -14.29
CA ALA A 74 0.11 14.45 -13.43
C ALA A 74 1.33 14.92 -14.25
N CYS A 75 2.12 15.81 -13.66
CA CYS A 75 3.34 16.36 -14.27
C CYS A 75 4.57 15.71 -13.64
N TRP A 76 5.01 14.56 -14.16
CA TRP A 76 6.20 13.86 -13.65
C TRP A 76 7.50 14.59 -13.96
N VAL A 77 7.54 15.35 -15.07
CA VAL A 77 8.67 16.22 -15.42
C VAL A 77 9.05 17.14 -14.26
N PHE A 78 8.06 17.74 -13.59
CA PHE A 78 8.32 18.60 -12.43
C PHE A 78 8.91 17.82 -11.25
N ILE A 79 8.42 16.60 -11.02
CA ILE A 79 8.88 15.75 -9.92
C ILE A 79 10.33 15.33 -10.16
N GLU A 80 10.68 14.91 -11.38
CA GLU A 80 12.04 14.54 -11.76
C GLU A 80 13.02 15.71 -11.56
N GLN A 81 12.67 16.89 -12.08
CA GLN A 81 13.51 18.10 -11.97
C GLN A 81 13.71 18.58 -10.52
N ARG A 82 12.80 18.22 -9.61
CA ARG A 82 12.84 18.60 -8.18
C ARG A 82 13.06 17.41 -7.25
N PHE A 83 13.38 16.24 -7.77
CA PHE A 83 13.49 15.00 -6.98
C PHE A 83 14.52 15.13 -5.86
N GLY A 84 15.68 15.74 -6.16
CA GLY A 84 16.71 15.99 -5.15
C GLY A 84 16.25 16.88 -3.99
N GLN A 85 15.36 17.86 -4.24
CA GLN A 85 14.78 18.68 -3.18
C GLN A 85 13.73 17.90 -2.37
N PHE A 86 12.97 17.00 -3.00
CA PHE A 86 11.99 16.17 -2.27
C PHE A 86 12.65 15.13 -1.38
N MET A 87 13.76 14.53 -1.82
CA MET A 87 14.49 13.52 -1.04
C MET A 87 15.37 14.15 0.05
N TYR A 88 16.08 15.23 -0.28
CA TYR A 88 17.11 15.81 0.60
C TYR A 88 16.75 17.17 1.16
N GLY A 89 15.62 17.78 0.78
CA GLY A 89 15.30 19.15 1.18
C GLY A 89 16.37 20.15 0.72
N TYR A 90 16.69 21.11 1.59
CA TYR A 90 17.75 22.09 1.37
C TYR A 90 19.17 21.57 1.69
N PHE A 91 19.34 20.25 1.81
CA PHE A 91 20.64 19.68 2.16
C PHE A 91 21.63 19.87 0.99
N PRO A 92 22.84 20.38 1.27
CA PRO A 92 23.84 20.65 0.23
C PRO A 92 24.22 19.36 -0.51
N ASN A 93 24.39 19.47 -1.83
CA ASN A 93 24.62 18.31 -2.72
C ASN A 93 25.84 17.50 -2.27
N GLU A 94 26.92 18.17 -1.93
CA GLU A 94 28.20 17.59 -1.53
C GLU A 94 28.13 16.80 -0.21
N LEU A 95 27.10 17.01 0.61
CA LEU A 95 26.93 16.28 1.87
C LEU A 95 25.88 15.17 1.78
N ARG A 96 25.11 15.04 0.70
CA ARG A 96 23.98 14.08 0.58
C ARG A 96 24.35 12.64 0.90
N TRP A 97 25.59 12.24 0.63
CA TRP A 97 26.13 10.93 1.00
C TRP A 97 25.95 10.58 2.49
N ARG A 98 25.91 11.59 3.38
CA ARG A 98 25.65 11.37 4.82
C ARG A 98 24.23 10.88 5.05
N VAL A 99 23.26 11.46 4.35
CA VAL A 99 21.84 11.05 4.42
C VAL A 99 21.70 9.64 3.87
N ASP A 100 22.32 9.36 2.72
CA ASP A 100 22.29 8.04 2.08
C ASP A 100 22.91 6.96 2.99
N LEU A 101 24.08 7.21 3.58
CA LEU A 101 24.71 6.29 4.53
C LEU A 101 23.86 6.07 5.77
N THR A 102 23.28 7.13 6.33
CA THR A 102 22.43 7.01 7.53
C THR A 102 21.18 6.17 7.23
N ALA A 103 20.57 6.35 6.05
CA ALA A 103 19.43 5.56 5.61
C ALA A 103 19.81 4.08 5.44
N ILE A 104 20.95 3.79 4.81
CA ILE A 104 21.44 2.41 4.65
C ILE A 104 21.68 1.75 6.01
N LEU A 105 22.38 2.43 6.93
CA LEU A 105 22.68 1.90 8.26
C LEU A 105 21.44 1.74 9.16
N ALA A 106 20.36 2.48 8.91
CA ALA A 106 19.11 2.33 9.65
C ALA A 106 18.28 1.13 9.17
N ILE A 107 18.46 0.70 7.93
CA ILE A 107 17.73 -0.42 7.32
C ILE A 107 18.43 -1.76 7.58
N VAL A 108 19.76 -1.76 7.65
CA VAL A 108 20.61 -2.94 7.92
C VAL A 108 20.78 -3.17 9.42
#